data_AF-A0A8T5YKV3-F1
#
_entry.id   AF-A0A8T5YKV3-F1
#
_cell.length_a   1.000
_cell.length_b   1.000
_cell.length_c   1.000
_cell.angle_alpha   90.00
_cell.angle_beta   90.00
_cell.angle_gamma   90.00
#
_symmetry.space_group_name_H-M   'P 1'
#
loop_
_entity.id
_entity.type
_entity.pdbx_description
1 polymer ?
#
loop_
_entity_poly.entity_id
_entity_poly.type
_entity_poly.pdbx_seq_one_letter_code
_entity_poly.pdbx_strand_id
1 'polypeptide(L)'
;MNSCDFRVFLQEFGTTVHLSLPGSVSEKERLLLKLLMQGMSVTEISQYRNRSAKTISHQKKQLFEKLGIQSDITFWRDIFFQYNPEIISATGSNSHRYINDNHYHHIVTPEAISLALENHEFKPWIQPVFCAQTGVLTGCEVLVRWEHPQTGIIPPDQFIPLAE
;
A
#
# COMPACT_ATOMS: atom_id res chain seq x y z
N MET A 1 7.96 -5.24 28.74
CA MET A 1 8.20 -3.98 27.99
C MET A 1 6.84 -3.42 27.65
N ASN A 2 6.50 -2.19 28.06
CA ASN A 2 5.19 -1.62 27.78
C ASN A 2 5.04 -1.43 26.27
N SER A 3 4.11 -2.16 25.64
CA SER A 3 3.66 -1.91 24.27
C SER A 3 2.40 -1.05 24.31
N CYS A 4 2.21 -0.26 23.26
CA CYS A 4 1.03 0.57 23.11
C CYS A 4 0.22 0.10 21.89
N ASP A 5 -1.08 -0.04 22.10
CA ASP A 5 -2.06 -0.26 21.03
C ASP A 5 -2.07 0.93 20.08
N PHE A 6 -1.98 0.68 18.78
CA PHE A 6 -2.05 1.71 17.76
C PHE A 6 -2.89 1.25 16.58
N ARG A 7 -3.86 2.09 16.17
CA ARG A 7 -4.83 1.77 15.11
C ARG A 7 -4.92 2.91 14.10
N VAL A 8 -4.88 2.56 12.83
CA VAL A 8 -5.02 3.50 11.72
C VAL A 8 -6.00 2.97 10.71
N PHE A 9 -7.02 3.76 10.40
CA PHE A 9 -7.91 3.48 9.29
C PHE A 9 -7.33 4.04 8.00
N LEU A 10 -7.14 3.17 7.02
CA LEU A 10 -6.67 3.51 5.68
C LEU A 10 -7.88 3.61 4.75
N GLN A 11 -8.32 4.85 4.50
CA GLN A 11 -9.55 5.14 3.77
C GLN A 11 -9.54 4.57 2.35
N GLU A 12 -8.40 4.65 1.66
CA GLU A 12 -8.21 4.12 0.30
C GLU A 12 -8.46 2.61 0.21
N PHE A 13 -8.27 1.88 1.32
CA PHE A 13 -8.39 0.41 1.37
C PHE A 13 -9.58 -0.05 2.22
N GLY A 14 -10.38 0.86 2.79
CA GLY A 14 -11.53 0.51 3.64
C GLY A 14 -11.18 -0.36 4.86
N THR A 15 -9.96 -0.25 5.38
CA THR A 15 -9.38 -1.23 6.31
C THR A 15 -8.67 -0.57 7.48
N THR A 16 -8.76 -1.17 8.67
CA THR A 16 -8.00 -0.73 9.86
C THR A 16 -6.75 -1.57 10.03
N VAL A 17 -5.60 -0.92 10.08
CA VAL A 17 -4.33 -1.54 10.46
C VAL A 17 -4.11 -1.36 11.95
N HIS A 18 -3.80 -2.46 12.63
CA HIS A 18 -3.47 -2.51 14.04
C HIS A 18 -2.00 -2.89 14.24
N LEU A 19 -1.30 -2.14 15.10
CA LEU A 19 0.11 -2.28 15.39
C LEU A 19 0.35 -2.24 16.90
N SER A 20 1.27 -3.06 17.38
CA SER A 20 1.82 -2.97 18.73
C SER A 20 3.11 -2.16 18.71
N LEU A 21 3.04 -0.88 19.09
CA LEU A 21 4.21 0.02 19.08
C LEU A 21 4.98 -0.05 20.41
N PRO A 22 6.29 0.26 20.41
CA PRO A 22 7.06 0.40 21.65
C PRO A 22 6.53 1.54 22.52
N GLY A 23 6.46 1.36 23.85
CA GLY A 23 6.01 2.39 24.79
C GLY A 23 6.88 3.66 24.86
N SER A 24 8.04 3.67 24.19
CA SER A 24 8.90 4.83 24.00
C SER A 24 8.37 5.83 22.95
N VAL A 25 7.34 5.45 22.18
CA VAL A 25 6.71 6.29 21.16
C VAL A 25 5.65 7.19 21.81
N SER A 26 5.90 8.50 21.82
CA SER A 26 5.01 9.50 22.39
C SER A 26 3.69 9.64 21.62
N GLU A 27 2.68 10.30 22.21
CA GLU A 27 1.41 10.61 21.53
C GLU A 27 1.59 11.44 20.25
N LYS A 28 2.51 12.42 20.29
CA LYS A 28 2.81 13.28 19.13
C LYS A 28 3.43 12.48 17.98
N GLU A 29 4.26 11.49 18.31
CA GLU A 29 4.87 10.57 17.37
C GLU A 29 3.86 9.58 16.79
N ARG A 30 2.96 9.04 17.62
CA ARG A 30 1.83 8.21 17.16
C ARG A 30 0.92 8.97 16.20
N LEU A 31 0.60 10.23 16.50
CA LEU A 31 -0.16 11.07 15.58
C LEU A 31 0.60 11.28 14.25
N LEU A 32 1.89 11.57 14.31
CA LEU A 32 2.69 11.74 13.10
C LEU A 32 2.73 10.45 12.26
N LEU A 33 2.93 9.30 12.90
CA LEU A 33 2.89 7.99 12.24
C LEU A 33 1.54 7.74 11.57
N LYS A 34 0.44 8.06 12.26
CA LYS A 34 -0.92 7.89 11.72
C LYS A 34 -1.11 8.67 10.43
N LEU A 35 -0.71 9.94 10.40
CA LEU A 35 -0.85 10.78 9.22
C LEU A 35 0.02 10.29 8.06
N LEU A 36 1.25 9.83 8.35
CA LEU A 36 2.15 9.23 7.34
C LEU A 36 1.57 7.93 6.77
N MET A 37 1.01 7.06 7.61
CA MET A 37 0.33 5.84 7.17
C MET A 37 -0.93 6.14 6.35
N GLN A 38 -1.58 7.29 6.58
CA GLN A 38 -2.70 7.74 5.76
C GLN A 38 -2.26 8.37 4.43
N GLY A 39 -0.99 8.29 4.07
CA GLY A 39 -0.46 8.80 2.80
C GLY A 39 -0.15 10.30 2.79
N MET A 40 -0.31 11.01 3.91
CA MET A 40 -0.05 12.44 3.95
C MET A 40 1.46 12.75 3.84
N SER A 41 1.79 13.71 2.98
CA SER A 41 3.14 14.24 2.84
C SER A 41 3.55 15.12 4.02
N VAL A 42 4.86 15.37 4.17
CA VAL A 42 5.40 16.29 5.19
C VAL A 42 4.79 17.68 5.07
N THR A 43 4.53 18.14 3.85
CA THR A 43 3.95 19.46 3.58
C THR A 43 2.51 19.54 4.07
N GLU A 44 1.68 18.53 3.76
CA GLU A 44 0.28 18.47 4.20
C GLU A 44 0.19 18.34 5.73
N ILE A 45 1.04 17.50 6.33
CA ILE A 45 1.11 17.35 7.80
C ILE A 45 1.51 18.67 8.46
N SER A 46 2.39 19.45 7.84
CA SER A 46 2.83 20.74 8.37
C SER A 46 1.67 21.74 8.45
N GLN A 47 0.84 21.80 7.40
CA GLN A 47 -0.36 22.61 7.36
C GLN A 47 -1.39 22.13 8.38
N TYR A 48 -1.66 20.82 8.41
CA TYR A 48 -2.62 20.21 9.33
C TYR A 48 -2.26 20.46 10.81
N ARG A 49 -0.98 20.40 11.16
CA ARG A 49 -0.50 20.59 12.54
C ARG A 49 -0.14 22.04 12.89
N ASN A 50 -0.30 22.97 11.95
CA ASN A 50 0.14 24.36 12.07
C ASN A 50 1.61 24.47 12.54
N ARG A 51 2.53 23.80 11.83
CA ARG A 51 3.98 23.78 12.11
C ARG A 51 4.75 23.96 10.81
N SER A 52 6.03 24.32 10.90
CA SER A 52 6.89 24.39 9.71
C SER A 52 7.20 22.99 9.17
N ALA A 53 7.33 22.87 7.84
CA ALA A 53 7.75 21.62 7.18
C ALA A 53 9.09 21.09 7.73
N LYS A 54 10.02 21.98 8.08
CA LYS A 54 11.30 21.63 8.74
C LYS A 54 11.08 20.93 10.07
N THR A 55 10.11 21.39 10.87
CA THR A 55 9.77 20.76 12.16
C THR A 55 9.19 19.36 11.94
N ILE A 56 8.26 19.20 11.00
CA ILE A 56 7.66 17.89 10.70
C ILE A 56 8.71 16.92 10.14
N SER A 57 9.56 17.39 9.23
CA SER A 57 10.68 16.60 8.68
C SER A 57 11.62 16.10 9.78
N HIS A 58 11.99 16.97 10.72
CA HIS A 58 12.82 16.58 11.86
C HIS A 58 12.13 15.55 12.77
N GLN A 59 10.85 15.75 13.09
CA GLN A 59 10.08 14.80 13.90
C GLN A 59 9.93 13.44 13.20
N LYS A 60 9.73 13.44 11.88
CA LYS A 60 9.65 12.21 11.07
C LYS A 60 10.96 11.45 11.11
N LYS A 61 12.10 12.14 10.98
CA LYS A 61 13.41 11.52 11.09
C LYS A 61 13.61 10.85 12.46
N GLN A 62 13.29 11.56 13.54
CA GLN A 62 13.37 11.00 14.90
C GLN A 62 12.44 9.79 15.10
N LEU A 63 11.22 9.87 14.55
CA LEU A 63 10.27 8.77 14.57
C LEU A 63 10.82 7.55 13.81
N PHE A 64 11.39 7.75 12.62
CA PHE A 64 11.94 6.68 11.80
C PHE A 64 13.10 5.98 12.52
N GLU A 65 14.02 6.75 13.10
CA GLU A 65 15.12 6.21 13.91
C GLU A 65 14.59 5.38 15.10
N LYS A 66 13.58 5.88 15.82
CA LYS A 66 12.96 5.15 16.94
C LYS A 66 12.26 3.86 16.51
N LEU A 67 11.62 3.89 15.34
CA LEU A 67 10.86 2.76 14.84
C LEU A 67 11.70 1.78 14.02
N GLY A 68 12.98 2.05 13.76
CA GLY A 68 13.82 1.21 12.90
C GLY A 68 13.55 1.35 11.41
N ILE A 69 12.85 2.41 10.99
CA ILE A 69 12.51 2.67 9.59
C ILE A 69 13.69 3.34 8.89
N GLN A 70 14.11 2.79 7.74
CA GLN A 70 15.32 3.26 7.04
C GLN A 70 15.04 4.49 6.18
N SER A 71 13.91 4.53 5.48
CA SER A 71 13.58 5.58 4.52
C SER A 71 12.09 5.65 4.23
N ASP A 72 11.67 6.67 3.48
CA ASP A 72 10.30 6.76 2.98
C ASP A 72 9.90 5.61 2.07
N ILE A 73 10.83 5.19 1.21
CA ILE A 73 10.60 4.11 0.24
C ILE A 73 10.37 2.78 0.97
N THR A 74 11.05 2.59 2.11
CA THR A 74 10.99 1.35 2.89
C THR A 74 9.98 1.41 4.01
N PHE A 75 9.27 2.54 4.19
CA PHE A 75 8.39 2.81 5.31
C PHE A 75 7.43 1.65 5.61
N TRP A 76 6.62 1.25 4.62
CA TRP A 76 5.64 0.18 4.79
C TRP A 76 6.28 -1.19 4.97
N ARG A 77 7.39 -1.46 4.29
CA ARG A 77 8.17 -2.70 4.43
C ARG A 77 8.67 -2.84 5.87
N ASP A 78 9.35 -1.82 6.37
CA ASP A 78 9.96 -1.82 7.69
C ASP A 78 8.87 -1.94 8.77
N ILE A 79 7.74 -1.21 8.61
CA ILE A 79 6.58 -1.38 9.49
C ILE A 79 6.05 -2.81 9.48
N PHE A 80 5.88 -3.40 8.29
CA PHE A 80 5.32 -4.75 8.14
C PHE A 80 6.20 -5.81 8.82
N PHE A 81 7.49 -5.83 8.49
CA PHE A 81 8.40 -6.85 9.03
C PHE A 81 8.72 -6.67 10.52
N GLN A 82 8.75 -5.42 11.00
CA GLN A 82 9.16 -5.16 12.38
C GLN A 82 8.01 -5.27 13.38
N TYR A 83 6.79 -4.92 12.96
CA TYR A 83 5.64 -4.83 13.86
C TYR A 83 4.52 -5.81 13.53
N ASN A 84 4.63 -6.56 12.43
CA ASN A 84 3.68 -7.58 11.97
C ASN A 84 2.21 -7.12 12.14
N PRO A 85 1.79 -6.08 11.38
CA PRO A 85 0.48 -5.47 11.53
C PRO A 85 -0.66 -6.47 11.37
N GLU A 86 -1.65 -6.38 12.25
CA GLU A 86 -2.92 -7.06 12.06
C GLU A 86 -3.83 -6.19 11.19
N ILE A 87 -4.33 -6.77 10.12
CA ILE A 87 -5.23 -6.11 9.18
C ILE A 87 -6.66 -6.51 9.55
N ILE A 88 -7.43 -5.54 10.06
CA ILE A 88 -8.82 -5.72 10.45
C ILE A 88 -9.68 -5.04 9.39
N SER A 89 -10.30 -5.83 8.52
CA SER A 89 -11.28 -5.33 7.57
C SER A 89 -12.48 -4.73 8.34
N ALA A 90 -12.94 -3.55 7.94
CA ALA A 90 -14.13 -2.93 8.54
C ALA A 90 -15.40 -3.77 8.29
N THR A 91 -15.33 -4.74 7.39
CA THR A 91 -16.33 -5.79 7.17
C THR A 91 -15.79 -7.10 7.73
N GLY A 92 -16.41 -7.61 8.80
CA GLY A 92 -16.14 -8.96 9.29
C GLY A 92 -16.49 -9.96 8.19
N SER A 93 -15.49 -10.42 7.45
CA SER A 93 -15.57 -11.54 6.54
C SER A 93 -14.17 -12.05 6.32
N ASN A 94 -13.82 -13.02 7.17
CA ASN A 94 -12.72 -13.92 6.94
C ASN A 94 -12.99 -14.66 5.62
N SER A 95 -12.52 -14.09 4.51
CA SER A 95 -12.58 -14.72 3.21
C SER A 95 -11.71 -13.94 2.25
N HIS A 96 -10.75 -14.65 1.65
CA HIS A 96 -10.37 -14.43 0.26
C HIS A 96 -11.66 -14.43 -0.59
N ARG A 97 -12.35 -13.31 -0.62
CA ARG A 97 -13.37 -12.99 -1.60
C ARG A 97 -12.80 -11.80 -2.34
N TYR A 98 -12.16 -12.09 -3.46
CA TYR A 98 -12.38 -11.26 -4.63
C TYR A 98 -13.87 -10.95 -4.63
N ILE A 99 -14.23 -9.69 -4.36
CA ILE A 99 -15.61 -9.24 -4.51
C ILE A 99 -15.88 -9.39 -6.01
N ASN A 100 -16.49 -10.51 -6.38
CA ASN A 100 -17.19 -10.68 -7.64
C ASN A 100 -18.39 -9.72 -7.61
N ASP A 101 -18.15 -8.42 -7.72
CA ASP A 101 -19.13 -7.50 -8.26
C ASP A 101 -19.10 -7.70 -9.77
N ASN A 102 -19.67 -8.82 -10.18
CA ASN A 102 -19.70 -9.33 -11.53
C ASN A 102 -20.75 -8.58 -12.37
N HIS A 103 -20.66 -7.25 -12.38
CA HIS A 103 -21.43 -6.37 -13.27
C HIS A 103 -20.61 -5.96 -14.52
N TYR A 104 -19.34 -6.39 -14.62
CA TYR A 104 -18.40 -6.04 -15.69
C TYR A 104 -17.78 -7.26 -16.38
N HIS A 105 -18.55 -8.33 -16.59
CA HIS A 105 -18.08 -9.47 -17.41
C HIS A 105 -18.10 -9.06 -18.89
N HIS A 106 -17.15 -8.23 -19.30
CA HIS A 106 -16.86 -8.09 -20.72
C HIS A 106 -16.26 -9.41 -21.20
N ILE A 107 -16.88 -10.00 -22.21
CA ILE A 107 -16.32 -11.16 -22.90
C ILE A 107 -15.01 -10.70 -23.51
N VAL A 108 -13.88 -11.18 -22.96
CA VAL A 108 -12.57 -10.98 -23.56
C VAL A 108 -12.53 -11.80 -24.85
N THR A 109 -12.38 -11.13 -25.98
CA THR A 109 -12.23 -11.76 -27.30
C THR A 109 -10.87 -11.42 -27.90
N PRO A 110 -10.38 -12.18 -28.90
CA PRO A 110 -9.12 -11.87 -29.57
C PRO A 110 -9.13 -10.49 -30.24
N GLU A 111 -10.28 -10.05 -30.76
CA GLU A 111 -10.46 -8.71 -31.34
C GLU A 111 -10.33 -7.63 -30.27
N ALA A 112 -10.91 -7.86 -29.08
CA ALA A 112 -10.78 -6.93 -27.95
C ALA A 112 -9.33 -6.82 -27.46
N ILE A 113 -8.59 -7.95 -27.39
CA ILE A 113 -7.16 -7.96 -27.05
C ILE A 113 -6.35 -7.19 -28.10
N SER A 114 -6.64 -7.41 -29.39
CA SER A 114 -5.93 -6.72 -30.48
C SER A 114 -6.15 -5.20 -30.42
N LEU A 115 -7.40 -4.78 -30.20
CA LEU A 115 -7.74 -3.35 -30.03
C LEU A 115 -7.06 -2.75 -28.79
N ALA A 116 -7.02 -3.48 -27.67
CA ALA A 116 -6.35 -3.04 -26.46
C ALA A 116 -4.82 -2.91 -26.62
N LEU A 117 -4.20 -3.74 -27.46
CA LEU A 117 -2.80 -3.57 -27.85
C LEU A 117 -2.57 -2.29 -28.65
N GLU A 118 -3.44 -2.03 -29.65
CA GLU A 118 -3.40 -0.80 -30.45
C GLU A 118 -3.59 0.46 -29.59
N ASN A 119 -4.50 0.39 -28.62
CA ASN A 119 -4.79 1.48 -27.69
C ASN A 119 -3.79 1.60 -26.52
N HIS A 120 -2.78 0.74 -26.45
CA HIS A 120 -1.81 0.68 -25.35
C HIS A 120 -2.45 0.52 -23.96
N GLU A 121 -3.52 -0.26 -23.85
CA GLU A 121 -4.27 -0.48 -22.60
C GLU A 121 -3.59 -1.50 -21.68
N PHE A 122 -2.67 -2.33 -22.20
CA PHE A 122 -1.85 -3.22 -21.38
C PHE A 122 -0.69 -2.44 -20.75
N LYS A 123 -0.72 -2.30 -19.43
CA LYS A 123 0.29 -1.59 -18.65
C LYS A 123 1.19 -2.56 -17.87
N PRO A 124 2.50 -2.27 -17.79
CA PRO A 124 3.39 -2.98 -16.89
C PRO A 124 3.21 -2.44 -15.48
N TRP A 125 2.71 -3.27 -14.58
CA TRP A 125 2.80 -3.04 -13.15
C TRP A 125 4.07 -3.68 -12.61
N ILE A 126 4.63 -3.13 -11.53
CA ILE A 126 5.93 -3.56 -11.00
C ILE A 126 5.76 -4.01 -9.55
N GLN A 127 6.08 -5.27 -9.28
CA GLN A 127 6.13 -5.81 -7.93
C GLN A 127 7.59 -5.92 -7.46
N PRO A 128 8.01 -5.22 -6.40
CA PRO A 128 9.38 -5.32 -5.88
C PRO A 128 9.66 -6.70 -5.28
N VAL A 129 10.87 -7.21 -5.51
CA VAL A 129 11.38 -8.47 -4.95
C VAL A 129 12.52 -8.16 -3.99
N PHE A 130 12.46 -8.76 -2.81
CA PHE A 130 13.42 -8.52 -1.73
C PHE A 130 14.17 -9.79 -1.34
N CYS A 131 15.43 -9.64 -0.95
CA CYS A 131 16.19 -10.72 -0.32
C CYS A 131 15.57 -11.05 1.04
N ALA A 132 15.17 -12.31 1.25
CA ALA A 132 14.56 -12.74 2.52
C ALA A 132 15.49 -12.59 3.73
N GLN A 133 16.80 -12.73 3.55
CA GLN A 133 17.79 -12.65 4.64
C GLN A 133 18.14 -11.22 5.03
N THR A 134 18.21 -10.31 4.05
CA THR A 134 18.73 -8.95 4.27
C THR A 134 17.66 -7.87 4.15
N GLY A 135 16.48 -8.19 3.62
CA GLY A 135 15.41 -7.24 3.33
C GLY A 135 15.71 -6.26 2.20
N VAL A 136 16.88 -6.36 1.57
CA VAL A 136 17.32 -5.46 0.49
C VAL A 136 16.54 -5.75 -0.79
N LEU A 137 16.19 -4.68 -1.52
CA LEU A 137 15.58 -4.78 -2.85
C LEU A 137 16.57 -5.44 -3.81
N THR A 138 16.20 -6.59 -4.36
CA THR A 138 17.05 -7.34 -5.31
C THR A 138 16.59 -7.23 -6.74
N GLY A 139 15.34 -6.80 -6.97
CA GLY A 139 14.79 -6.64 -8.31
C GLY A 139 13.30 -6.38 -8.27
N CYS A 140 12.64 -6.62 -9.38
CA CYS A 140 11.20 -6.56 -9.50
C CYS A 140 10.67 -7.55 -10.54
N GLU A 141 9.40 -7.91 -10.39
CA GLU A 141 8.63 -8.64 -11.38
C GLU A 141 7.71 -7.66 -12.13
N VAL A 142 7.65 -7.82 -13.46
CA VAL A 142 6.70 -7.08 -14.29
C VAL A 142 5.43 -7.90 -14.43
N LEU A 143 4.32 -7.32 -14.00
CA LEU A 143 3.00 -7.93 -14.03
C LEU A 143 2.13 -7.16 -14.99
N VAL A 144 1.68 -7.79 -16.06
CA VAL A 144 0.77 -7.14 -17.01
C VAL A 144 -0.61 -6.90 -16.36
N ARG A 145 -1.16 -5.72 -16.60
CA ARG A 145 -2.54 -5.35 -16.27
C ARG A 145 -3.19 -4.72 -17.48
N TRP A 146 -4.43 -5.09 -17.77
CA TRP A 146 -5.19 -4.42 -18.81
C TRP A 146 -6.02 -3.32 -18.16
N GLU A 147 -5.63 -2.07 -18.38
CA GLU A 147 -6.35 -0.89 -17.91
C GLU A 147 -7.39 -0.49 -18.96
N HIS A 148 -8.54 -1.15 -18.93
CA HIS A 148 -9.62 -0.91 -19.89
C HIS A 148 -10.41 0.36 -19.49
N PRO A 149 -10.67 1.29 -20.43
CA PRO A 149 -11.19 2.62 -20.10
C PRO A 149 -12.57 2.63 -19.44
N GLN A 150 -13.43 1.62 -19.67
CA GLN A 150 -14.78 1.56 -19.08
C GLN A 150 -14.92 0.55 -17.93
N THR A 151 -14.14 -0.55 -17.94
CA THR A 151 -14.25 -1.63 -16.94
C THR A 151 -13.17 -1.55 -15.86
N GLY A 152 -12.19 -0.66 -16.03
CA GLY A 152 -11.07 -0.54 -15.11
C GLY A 152 -10.04 -1.66 -15.33
N ILE A 153 -9.41 -2.10 -14.24
CA ILE A 153 -8.29 -3.05 -14.30
C ILE A 153 -8.83 -4.47 -14.48
N ILE A 154 -8.55 -5.06 -15.63
CA ILE A 154 -8.81 -6.48 -15.91
C ILE A 154 -7.56 -7.29 -15.53
N PRO A 155 -7.68 -8.31 -14.66
CA PRO A 155 -6.56 -9.13 -14.22
C PRO A 155 -6.10 -10.12 -15.31
N PRO A 156 -4.82 -10.54 -15.27
CA PRO A 156 -4.21 -11.39 -16.31
C PRO A 156 -4.87 -12.76 -16.47
N ASP A 157 -5.43 -13.33 -15.41
CA ASP A 157 -6.16 -14.61 -15.46
C ASP A 157 -7.38 -14.58 -16.40
N GLN A 158 -7.93 -13.40 -16.70
CA GLN A 158 -9.06 -13.25 -17.61
C GLN A 158 -8.69 -13.16 -19.10
N PHE A 159 -7.46 -12.75 -19.44
CA PHE A 159 -7.07 -12.52 -20.84
C PHE A 159 -5.83 -13.29 -21.30
N ILE A 160 -4.91 -13.65 -20.40
CA ILE A 160 -3.71 -14.41 -20.77
C ILE A 160 -4.04 -15.75 -21.41
N PRO A 161 -5.00 -16.57 -20.92
CA PRO A 161 -5.32 -17.86 -21.56
C PRO A 161 -5.78 -17.75 -23.02
N LEU A 162 -6.25 -16.57 -23.46
CA LEU A 162 -6.66 -16.29 -24.83
C LEU A 162 -5.55 -15.63 -25.66
N ALA A 163 -4.56 -15.04 -24.99
CA ALA A 163 -3.44 -14.34 -25.62
C ALA A 163 -2.23 -15.24 -25.92
N GLU A 164 -2.11 -16.39 -25.25
CA GLU A 164 -1.08 -17.44 -25.49
C GLU A 164 -1.39 -18.29 -26.74
#